data_AF-A0A3D4SWK4-F1
#
_entry.id   AF-A0A3D4SWK4-F1
#
_cell.length_a   1.000
_cell.length_b   1.000
_cell.length_c   1.000
_cell.angle_alpha   90.00
_cell.angle_beta   90.00
_cell.angle_gamma   90.00
#
_symmetry.space_group_name_H-M   'P 1'
#
loop_
_entity.id
_entity.type
_entity.pdbx_description
1 polymer ?
#
loop_
_entity_poly.entity_id
_entity_poly.type
_entity_poly.pdbx_seq_one_letter_code
_entity_poly.pdbx_strand_id
1 'polypeptide(L)'
;LDIGTGQFLGFLFLLGIMMVAAPGVPGGAIMAAVGVLGDQLGFDQDQIAIMIAAYIAIDSFGTAANVTGDGAIALVVNKISGGALGGVDSAEARADEAIAEDISESRN
;
A
#
# COMPACT_ATOMS: atom_id res chain seq x y z
N LEU A 1 15.31 25.40 4.86
CA LEU A 1 14.01 25.39 4.15
C LEU A 1 12.97 25.91 5.12
N ASP A 2 12.49 27.13 4.91
CA ASP A 2 11.37 27.67 5.68
C ASP A 2 10.09 27.29 4.92
N ILE A 3 9.44 26.21 5.35
CA ILE A 3 8.27 25.64 4.66
C ILE A 3 7.04 26.11 5.41
N GLY A 4 6.25 26.99 4.77
CA GLY A 4 5.00 27.45 5.34
C GLY A 4 3.98 26.32 5.47
N THR A 5 3.11 26.38 6.49
CA THR A 5 2.06 25.38 6.73
C THR A 5 1.16 25.17 5.51
N GLY A 6 0.85 26.22 4.73
CA GLY A 6 0.05 26.11 3.51
C GLY A 6 0.74 25.30 2.40
N GLN A 7 2.06 25.44 2.25
CA GLN A 7 2.84 24.67 1.30
C GLN A 7 2.93 23.20 1.73
N PHE A 8 3.08 22.93 3.02
CA PHE A 8 3.06 21.57 3.56
C PHE A 8 1.70 20.87 3.36
N LEU A 9 0.60 21.60 3.56
CA LEU A 9 -0.75 21.09 3.28
C LEU A 9 -0.94 20.82 1.78
N GLY A 10 -0.50 21.72 0.90
CA GLY A 10 -0.53 21.52 -0.56
C GLY A 10 0.25 20.29 -1.00
N PHE A 11 1.46 20.11 -0.45
CA PHE A 11 2.26 18.90 -0.62
C PHE A 11 1.49 17.64 -0.21
N LEU A 12 0.86 17.64 0.97
CA LEU A 12 0.12 16.47 1.48
C LEU A 12 -1.04 16.07 0.57
N PHE A 13 -1.84 17.05 0.13
CA PHE A 13 -2.97 16.78 -0.76
C PHE A 13 -2.52 16.27 -2.12
N LEU A 14 -1.50 16.89 -2.71
CA LEU A 14 -0.98 16.48 -4.01
C LEU A 14 -0.35 15.08 -3.94
N LEU A 15 0.42 14.80 -2.89
CA LEU A 15 0.98 13.48 -2.64
C LEU A 15 -0.13 12.44 -2.50
N GLY A 16 -1.20 12.74 -1.76
CA GLY A 16 -2.36 11.85 -1.61
C GLY A 16 -3.04 11.51 -2.95
N ILE A 17 -3.24 12.51 -3.83
CA ILE A 17 -3.80 12.28 -5.17
C ILE A 17 -2.89 11.35 -5.99
N MET A 18 -1.58 11.60 -5.98
CA MET A 18 -0.63 10.80 -6.73
C MET A 18 -0.54 9.35 -6.23
N MET A 19 -0.69 9.11 -4.92
CA MET A 19 -0.69 7.75 -4.36
C MET A 19 -1.90 6.92 -4.81
N VAL A 20 -3.04 7.56 -5.08
CA VAL A 20 -4.20 6.89 -5.69
C VAL A 20 -3.96 6.61 -7.18
N ALA A 21 -3.26 7.53 -7.87
CA ALA A 21 -2.99 7.44 -9.30
C ALA A 21 -1.88 6.44 -9.68
N ALA A 22 -1.14 5.89 -8.70
CA ALA A 22 -0.04 4.96 -8.91
C ALA A 22 -0.37 3.50 -8.49
N PRO A 23 -1.34 2.79 -9.12
CA PRO A 23 -1.55 1.38 -8.84
C PRO A 23 -0.56 0.50 -9.62
N GLY A 24 0.17 -0.36 -8.89
CA GLY A 24 0.79 -1.56 -9.47
C GLY A 24 2.19 -1.42 -10.10
N VAL A 25 2.93 -0.34 -9.82
CA VAL A 25 4.31 -0.17 -10.31
C VAL A 25 5.31 -0.37 -9.15
N PRO A 26 6.33 -1.25 -9.26
CA PRO A 26 7.37 -1.40 -8.24
C PRO A 26 8.11 -0.06 -8.05
N GLY A 27 8.11 0.48 -6.82
CA GLY A 27 8.66 1.81 -6.53
C GLY A 27 7.77 3.00 -6.96
N GLY A 28 6.50 2.76 -7.31
CA GLY A 28 5.57 3.80 -7.76
C GLY A 28 5.37 4.93 -6.76
N ALA A 29 5.37 4.63 -5.46
CA ALA A 29 5.19 5.64 -4.40
C ALA A 29 6.36 6.63 -4.33
N ILE A 30 7.61 6.14 -4.39
CA ILE A 30 8.78 7.04 -4.38
C ILE A 30 8.94 7.77 -5.71
N MET A 31 8.70 7.11 -6.84
CA MET A 31 8.81 7.75 -8.15
C MET A 31 7.76 8.84 -8.37
N ALA A 32 6.57 8.68 -7.79
CA ALA A 32 5.57 9.75 -7.72
C ALA A 32 6.01 10.87 -6.76
N ALA A 33 6.57 10.52 -5.60
CA ALA A 33 6.97 11.49 -4.57
C ALA A 33 8.16 12.37 -5.01
N VAL A 34 9.13 11.86 -5.76
CA VAL A 34 10.33 12.61 -6.17
C VAL A 34 10.00 13.92 -6.89
N GLY A 35 9.03 13.90 -7.82
CA GLY A 35 8.62 15.09 -8.57
C GLY A 35 8.04 16.17 -7.66
N VAL A 36 7.24 15.78 -6.67
CA VAL A 36 6.60 16.71 -5.73
C VAL A 36 7.53 17.13 -4.59
N LEU A 37 8.48 16.28 -4.17
CA LEU A 37 9.52 16.66 -3.21
C LEU A 37 10.44 17.75 -3.75
N GLY A 38 10.85 17.65 -5.02
CA GLY A 38 11.64 18.69 -5.69
C GLY A 38 10.84 19.97 -5.92
N ASP A 39 9.65 19.86 -6.52
CA ASP A 39 8.86 21.02 -6.95
C ASP A 39 8.18 21.77 -5.78
N GLN A 40 7.65 21.04 -4.79
CA GLN A 40 6.86 21.64 -3.72
C GLN A 40 7.64 21.85 -2.42
N LEU A 41 8.68 21.06 -2.13
CA LEU A 41 9.48 21.23 -0.90
C LEU A 41 10.90 21.73 -1.17
N GLY A 42 11.29 21.90 -2.43
CA GLY A 42 12.58 22.45 -2.84
C GLY A 42 13.76 21.52 -2.52
N PHE A 43 13.54 20.21 -2.53
CA PHE A 43 14.61 19.25 -2.28
C PHE A 43 15.62 19.28 -3.41
N ASP A 44 16.90 19.30 -3.06
CA ASP A 44 17.99 19.16 -4.03
C ASP A 44 18.21 17.69 -4.43
N GLN A 45 19.05 17.47 -5.44
CA GLN A 45 19.30 16.13 -5.98
C GLN A 45 19.95 15.18 -4.96
N ASP A 46 20.77 15.69 -4.05
CA ASP A 46 21.45 14.89 -3.02
C ASP A 46 20.44 14.45 -1.95
N GLN A 47 19.54 15.33 -1.54
CA GLN A 47 18.43 15.05 -0.63
C GLN A 47 17.44 14.04 -1.24
N ILE A 48 17.11 14.19 -2.51
CA ILE A 48 16.27 13.22 -3.24
C ILE A 48 16.95 11.85 -3.28
N ALA A 49 18.26 11.77 -3.52
CA ALA A 49 18.99 10.52 -3.52
C ALA A 49 18.94 9.81 -2.16
N ILE A 50 19.09 10.57 -1.06
CA ILE A 50 18.94 10.03 0.30
C ILE A 50 17.50 9.55 0.54
N MET A 51 16.48 10.27 0.07
CA MET A 51 15.08 9.85 0.18
C MET A 51 14.81 8.53 -0.53
N ILE A 52 15.35 8.34 -1.74
CA ILE A 52 15.23 7.09 -2.50
C ILE A 52 15.95 5.95 -1.77
N ALA A 53 17.16 6.19 -1.29
CA ALA A 53 17.92 5.18 -0.54
C ALA A 53 17.18 4.74 0.74
N ALA A 54 16.64 5.70 1.50
CA ALA A 54 15.83 5.43 2.67
C ALA A 54 14.55 4.67 2.32
N TYR A 55 13.87 5.03 1.23
CA TYR A 55 12.68 4.34 0.74
C TYR A 55 12.98 2.88 0.44
N ILE A 56 14.03 2.58 -0.32
CA ILE A 56 14.42 1.20 -0.66
C ILE A 56 14.66 0.37 0.60
N ALA A 57 15.22 0.97 1.65
CA ALA A 57 15.48 0.27 2.90
C ALA A 57 14.19 -0.09 3.68
N ILE A 58 13.11 0.68 3.53
CA ILE A 58 11.89 0.56 4.36
C ILE A 58 10.63 0.15 3.60
N ASP A 59 10.64 0.15 2.27
CA ASP A 59 9.46 -0.04 1.42
C ASP A 59 8.71 -1.34 1.71
N SER A 60 9.45 -2.42 2.01
CA SER A 60 8.88 -3.71 2.38
C SER A 60 8.00 -3.62 3.62
N PHE A 61 8.36 -2.79 4.61
CA PHE A 61 7.51 -2.55 5.78
C PHE A 61 6.29 -1.71 5.44
N GLY A 62 6.43 -0.70 4.59
CA GLY A 62 5.31 0.13 4.13
C GLY A 62 4.27 -0.70 3.36
N THR A 63 4.73 -1.54 2.43
CA THR A 63 3.86 -2.45 1.67
C THR A 63 3.19 -3.47 2.58
N ALA A 64 3.93 -4.09 3.52
CA ALA A 64 3.36 -5.04 4.46
C ALA A 64 2.31 -4.39 5.38
N ALA A 65 2.56 -3.16 5.85
CA ALA A 65 1.61 -2.41 6.67
C ALA A 65 0.34 -2.07 5.89
N ASN A 66 0.45 -1.66 4.62
CA ASN A 66 -0.70 -1.37 3.76
C ASN A 66 -1.56 -2.64 3.54
N VAL A 67 -0.94 -3.75 3.15
CA VAL A 67 -1.66 -5.04 2.93
C VAL A 67 -2.32 -5.53 4.22
N THR A 68 -1.63 -5.44 5.35
CA THR A 68 -2.17 -5.84 6.65
C THR A 68 -3.32 -4.93 7.09
N GLY A 69 -3.19 -3.61 6.85
CA GLY A 69 -4.23 -2.63 7.12
C GLY A 69 -5.51 -2.89 6.32
N ASP A 70 -5.38 -3.21 5.03
CA ASP A 70 -6.51 -3.57 4.19
C ASP A 70 -7.23 -4.83 4.70
N GLY A 71 -6.46 -5.84 5.15
CA GLY A 71 -7.01 -7.03 5.81
C GLY A 71 -7.77 -6.71 7.10
N ALA A 72 -7.23 -5.82 7.93
CA ALA A 72 -7.91 -5.36 9.15
C ALA A 72 -9.21 -4.60 8.83
N ILE A 73 -9.21 -3.76 7.80
CA ILE A 73 -10.41 -3.05 7.32
C ILE A 73 -11.46 -4.06 6.84
N ALA A 74 -11.06 -5.08 6.08
CA ALA A 74 -11.98 -6.12 5.61
C ALA A 74 -12.70 -6.83 6.78
N LEU A 75 -11.97 -7.16 7.86
CA LEU A 75 -12.56 -7.76 9.06
C LEU A 75 -13.56 -6.80 9.75
N VAL A 76 -13.21 -5.53 9.88
CA VAL A 76 -14.06 -4.51 10.49
C VAL A 76 -15.35 -4.33 9.67
N VAL A 77 -15.22 -4.18 8.35
CA VAL A 77 -16.36 -4.01 7.45
C VAL A 77 -17.27 -5.24 7.47
N ASN A 78 -16.70 -6.45 7.46
CA ASN A 78 -17.48 -7.68 7.57
C ASN A 78 -18.28 -7.72 8.88
N LYS A 79 -17.65 -7.35 10.01
CA LYS A 79 -18.33 -7.27 11.31
C LYS A 79 -19.49 -6.27 11.31
N ILE A 80 -19.32 -5.10 10.69
CA ILE A 80 -20.38 -4.09 10.56
C ILE A 80 -21.53 -4.60 9.68
N SER A 81 -21.22 -5.38 8.65
CA SER A 81 -22.22 -5.98 7.75
C SER A 81 -23.01 -7.15 8.35
N GLY A 82 -22.75 -7.53 9.60
CA GLY A 82 -23.38 -8.68 10.26
C GLY A 82 -22.89 -10.03 9.76
N GLY A 83 -21.67 -10.11 9.22
CA GLY A 83 -21.11 -11.36 8.67
C GLY A 83 -21.61 -11.73 7.28
N ALA A 84 -22.37 -10.83 6.62
CA ALA A 84 -22.97 -11.09 5.30
C ALA A 84 -21.94 -11.09 4.16
N LEU A 85 -20.77 -10.49 4.38
CA LEU A 85 -19.66 -10.49 3.45
C LEU A 85 -18.78 -11.70 3.79
N GLY A 86 -19.03 -12.84 3.12
CA GLY A 86 -18.36 -14.13 3.38
C GLY A 86 -16.93 -13.96 3.89
N GLY A 87 -16.73 -14.26 5.18
CA GLY A 87 -15.54 -13.90 5.93
C GLY A 87 -14.33 -14.75 5.55
N VAL A 88 -13.22 -14.54 6.25
CA VAL A 88 -11.98 -15.33 6.13
C VAL A 88 -12.28 -16.83 6.17
N ASP A 89 -13.24 -17.25 6.99
CA ASP A 89 -13.76 -18.63 7.06
C ASP A 89 -14.22 -19.19 5.71
N SER A 90 -14.82 -18.36 4.84
CA SER A 90 -15.27 -18.75 3.49
C SER A 90 -14.12 -18.84 2.48
N ALA A 91 -13.04 -18.09 2.72
CA ALA A 91 -11.83 -18.15 1.89
C ALA A 91 -10.93 -19.32 2.30
N GLU A 92 -10.77 -19.57 3.61
CA GLU A 92 -10.10 -20.77 4.14
C GLU A 92 -10.83 -22.05 3.73
N ALA A 93 -12.17 -22.09 3.83
CA ALA A 93 -12.94 -23.26 3.38
C ALA A 93 -12.72 -23.55 1.89
N ARG A 94 -12.64 -22.51 1.03
CA ARG A 94 -12.34 -22.67 -0.40
C ARG A 94 -10.89 -23.09 -0.67
N ALA A 95 -9.94 -22.62 0.14
CA ALA A 95 -8.54 -23.01 0.02
C ALA A 95 -8.35 -24.47 0.44
N ASP A 96 -8.96 -24.90 1.55
CA ASP A 96 -8.94 -26.29 2.01
C ASP A 96 -9.63 -27.22 1.01
N GLU A 97 -10.75 -26.80 0.41
CA GLU A 97 -11.45 -27.56 -0.63
C GLU A 97 -10.60 -27.69 -1.90
N ALA A 98 -9.93 -26.60 -2.33
CA ALA A 98 -9.02 -26.64 -3.48
C ALA A 98 -7.79 -27.52 -3.24
N ILE A 99 -7.22 -27.51 -2.02
CA ILE A 99 -6.11 -28.39 -1.65
C ILE A 99 -6.56 -29.86 -1.60
N ALA A 100 -7.77 -30.13 -1.09
CA ALA A 100 -8.32 -31.48 -1.05
C ALA A 100 -8.56 -32.06 -2.45
N GLU A 101 -9.00 -31.22 -3.40
CA GLU A 101 -9.20 -31.59 -4.81
C GLU A 101 -7.87 -31.91 -5.51
N ASP A 102 -6.84 -31.08 -5.32
CA ASP A 102 -5.50 -31.27 -5.90
C ASP A 102 -4.81 -32.56 -5.38
N ILE A 103 -4.97 -32.87 -4.08
CA ILE A 103 -4.47 -34.13 -3.48
C ILE A 103 -5.24 -35.35 -4.04
N SER A 104 -6.53 -35.19 -4.34
CA SER A 104 -7.37 -36.24 -4.91
C SER A 104 -6.96 -36.55 -6.36
N GLU A 105 -6.72 -35.53 -7.19
CA GLU A 105 -6.26 -35.70 -8.57
C GLU A 105 -4.83 -36.27 -8.64
N SER A 106 -3.94 -35.86 -7.73
CA SER A 106 -2.56 -36.36 -7.65
C SER A 106 -2.43 -37.84 -7.28
N ARG A 107 -3.50 -38.46 -6.77
CA ARG A 107 -3.52 -39.84 -6.25
C ARG A 107 -4.09 -40.86 -7.23
N ASN A 108 -4.42 -40.46 -8.46
CA ASN A 108 -5.05 -41.28 -9.50
C ASN A 108 -4.16 -41.42 -10.74
#